data_AF-A0A4Y9TKV7-F1
#
_entry.id   AF-A0A4Y9TKV7-F1
#
_cell.length_a   1.000
_cell.length_b   1.000
_cell.length_c   1.000
_cell.angle_alpha   90.00
_cell.angle_beta   90.00
_cell.angle_gamma   90.00
#
_symmetry.space_group_name_H-M   'P 1'
#
loop_
_entity.id
_entity.type
_entity.pdbx_description
1 polymer ?
#
loop_
_entity_poly.entity_id
_entity_poly.type
_entity_poly.pdbx_seq_one_letter_code
_entity_poly.pdbx_strand_id
1 'polypeptide(L)'
;MDTSNPVKKDDHLLDDLESIRKLLGDDDLQPPLLTEPVDGEVQIPLLFDMVGGKPAAPAPSVEAPVVVEAAPAAAPADKAPDALLLHLDNELRAAAQLIMQDVIDDFAPHIETEIKRRMDARMERLLSQYQS
;
A
#
# COMPACT_ATOMS: atom_id res chain seq x y z
N MET A 1 41.08 -7.36 10.94
CA MET A 1 41.13 -6.02 11.55
C MET A 1 39.80 -5.36 11.25
N ASP A 2 38.81 -5.59 12.11
CA ASP A 2 37.49 -4.97 12.04
C ASP A 2 37.61 -3.48 12.38
N THR A 3 37.44 -2.62 11.38
CA THR A 3 37.28 -1.19 11.61
C THR A 3 35.81 -0.90 11.82
N SER A 4 35.36 -0.94 13.07
CA SER A 4 34.03 -0.47 13.45
C SER A 4 33.88 1.00 13.04
N ASN A 5 32.98 1.27 12.10
CA ASN A 5 32.56 2.63 11.76
C ASN A 5 32.02 3.30 13.04
N PRO A 6 32.55 4.45 13.49
CA PRO A 6 32.02 5.11 14.67
C PRO A 6 30.56 5.49 14.40
N VAL A 7 29.65 4.95 15.21
CA VAL A 7 28.25 5.37 15.24
C VAL A 7 28.25 6.88 15.43
N LYS A 8 27.92 7.62 14.36
CA LYS A 8 27.87 9.08 14.40
C LYS A 8 26.87 9.46 15.48
N LYS A 9 27.32 10.26 16.45
CA LYS A 9 26.54 10.67 17.61
C LYS A 9 25.26 11.35 17.13
N ASP A 10 24.14 11.01 17.76
CA ASP A 10 22.80 11.54 17.44
C ASP A 10 22.76 13.09 17.46
N ASP A 11 23.67 13.72 18.22
CA ASP A 11 23.87 15.17 18.27
C ASP A 11 24.14 15.81 16.90
N HIS A 12 24.79 15.09 15.97
CA HIS A 12 25.07 15.57 14.62
C HIS A 12 23.99 15.21 13.60
N LEU A 13 23.08 14.29 13.94
CA LEU A 13 22.05 13.85 13.02
C LEU A 13 21.04 14.96 12.75
N LEU A 14 20.71 15.76 13.77
CA LEU A 14 19.84 16.93 13.62
C LEU A 14 20.47 18.00 12.71
N ASP A 15 21.77 18.26 12.88
CA ASP A 15 22.53 19.20 12.04
C ASP A 15 22.66 18.70 10.59
N ASP A 16 22.93 17.39 10.40
CA ASP A 16 22.96 16.75 9.09
C ASP A 16 21.59 16.85 8.39
N LEU A 17 20.48 16.66 9.11
CA LEU A 17 19.12 16.80 8.57
C LEU A 17 18.79 18.25 8.19
N GLU A 18 19.21 19.23 8.99
CA GLU A 18 19.07 20.65 8.66
C GLU A 18 19.94 21.04 7.46
N SER A 19 21.17 20.52 7.37
CA SER A 19 22.04 20.72 6.21
C SER A 19 21.45 20.12 4.93
N ILE A 20 20.79 18.97 5.02
CA ILE A 20 20.10 18.35 3.87
C ILE A 20 18.92 19.23 3.44
N ARG A 21 18.10 19.72 4.36
CA ARG A 21 17.00 20.66 4.06
C ARG A 21 17.49 21.94 3.38
N LYS A 22 18.60 22.51 3.89
CA LYS A 22 19.27 23.67 3.30
C LYS A 22 19.69 23.43 1.86
N LEU A 23 20.27 22.26 1.59
CA LEU A 23 20.80 21.88 0.29
C LEU A 23 19.70 21.62 -0.73
N LEU A 24 18.58 21.03 -0.30
CA LEU A 24 17.41 20.78 -1.15
C LEU A 24 16.57 22.05 -1.37
N GLY A 25 16.79 23.10 -0.59
CA GLY A 25 16.00 24.34 -0.68
C GLY A 25 14.59 24.18 -0.11
N ASP A 26 14.39 23.16 0.73
CA ASP A 26 13.09 22.82 1.34
C ASP A 26 12.77 23.70 2.57
N ASP A 27 13.65 24.65 2.93
CA ASP A 27 13.52 25.54 4.09
C ASP A 27 12.19 26.35 4.08
N ASP A 28 11.67 26.68 2.90
CA ASP A 28 10.45 27.49 2.72
C ASP A 28 9.24 26.68 2.20
N LEU A 29 9.41 25.37 1.96
CA LEU A 29 8.33 24.52 1.49
C LEU A 29 7.41 24.17 2.65
N GLN A 30 6.31 24.90 2.79
CA GLN A 30 5.16 24.42 3.56
C GLN A 30 4.80 23.03 3.04
N PRO A 31 4.59 22.01 3.89
CA PRO A 31 4.10 20.72 3.43
C PRO A 31 2.81 20.98 2.64
N PRO A 32 2.70 20.50 1.39
CA PRO A 32 1.55 20.80 0.56
C PRO A 32 0.30 20.34 1.30
N LEU A 33 -0.61 21.28 1.54
CA LEU A 33 -1.90 20.95 2.13
C LEU A 33 -2.63 20.10 1.09
N LEU A 34 -3.23 18.98 1.52
CA LEU A 34 -4.01 18.05 0.68
C LEU A 34 -5.27 18.68 0.04
N THR A 35 -5.37 20.01 0.04
CA THR A 35 -6.48 20.82 -0.45
C THR A 35 -6.10 21.74 -1.62
N GLU A 36 -4.83 21.80 -2.02
CA GLU A 36 -4.47 22.47 -3.27
C GLU A 36 -4.96 21.63 -4.47
N PRO A 37 -5.74 22.20 -5.40
CA PRO A 37 -6.10 21.51 -6.62
C PRO A 37 -4.84 21.32 -7.45
N VAL A 38 -4.42 20.08 -7.67
CA VAL A 38 -3.44 19.73 -8.70
C VAL A 38 -3.96 20.30 -10.02
N ASP A 39 -3.21 21.22 -10.64
CA ASP A 39 -3.50 21.73 -11.98
C ASP A 39 -3.68 20.54 -12.92
N GLY A 40 -4.91 20.40 -13.42
CA GLY A 40 -5.44 19.20 -14.06
C GLY A 40 -4.97 18.98 -15.49
N GLU A 41 -3.66 19.06 -15.77
CA GLU A 41 -3.12 18.81 -17.12
C GLU A 41 -2.54 17.41 -17.31
N VAL A 42 -2.37 16.61 -16.25
CA VAL A 42 -2.00 15.18 -16.38
C VAL A 42 -3.03 14.30 -15.69
N GLN A 43 -4.21 14.22 -16.30
CA GLN A 43 -5.24 13.25 -15.94
C GLN A 43 -4.67 11.84 -16.23
N ILE A 44 -4.19 11.14 -15.20
CA ILE A 44 -3.79 9.73 -15.32
C ILE A 44 -5.03 8.94 -15.78
N PRO A 45 -4.96 8.21 -16.91
CA PRO A 45 -6.08 7.39 -17.36
C PRO A 45 -6.46 6.38 -16.27
N LEU A 46 -7.75 6.31 -15.93
CA LEU A 46 -8.24 5.33 -14.96
C LEU A 46 -7.96 3.93 -15.51
N LEU A 47 -7.48 3.02 -14.66
CA LEU A 47 -7.13 1.63 -15.02
C LEU A 47 -8.27 0.85 -15.71
N PHE A 48 -9.50 1.34 -15.63
CA PHE A 48 -10.67 0.80 -16.32
C PHE A 48 -10.67 1.08 -17.84
N ASP A 49 -10.06 2.17 -18.31
CA ASP A 49 -9.98 2.50 -19.74
C ASP A 49 -8.98 1.61 -20.51
N MET A 50 -8.01 1.01 -19.82
CA MET A 50 -6.96 0.18 -20.44
C MET A 50 -7.43 -1.23 -20.83
N VAL A 51 -8.58 -1.69 -20.33
CA VAL A 51 -9.03 -3.10 -20.46
C VAL A 51 -9.84 -3.36 -21.74
N GLY A 52 -10.16 -2.34 -22.54
CA GLY A 52 -10.96 -2.48 -23.77
C GLY A 52 -10.20 -2.98 -25.02
N GLY A 53 -8.87 -2.95 -25.02
CA GLY A 53 -8.05 -3.30 -26.19
C GLY A 53 -7.58 -4.75 -26.16
N LYS A 54 -8.45 -5.71 -26.51
CA LYS A 54 -8.07 -7.13 -26.67
C LYS A 54 -7.14 -7.34 -27.88
N PRO A 55 -5.87 -7.76 -27.72
CA PRO A 55 -5.10 -8.33 -28.81
C PRO A 55 -5.53 -9.79 -29.01
N ALA A 56 -5.63 -10.20 -30.26
CA ALA A 56 -6.00 -11.54 -30.69
C ALA A 56 -5.08 -12.62 -30.08
N ALA A 57 -5.68 -13.73 -29.65
CA ALA A 57 -4.98 -14.91 -29.16
C ALA A 57 -4.19 -15.60 -30.29
N PRO A 58 -2.96 -16.10 -30.05
CA PRO A 58 -2.37 -17.12 -30.91
C PRO A 58 -2.77 -18.52 -30.45
N ALA A 59 -3.09 -19.37 -31.43
CA ALA A 59 -3.45 -20.78 -31.30
C ALA A 59 -2.26 -21.65 -30.79
N PRO A 60 -2.52 -22.86 -30.24
CA PRO A 60 -1.47 -23.70 -29.67
C PRO A 60 -0.75 -24.48 -30.78
N SER A 61 0.57 -24.30 -30.94
CA SER A 61 1.41 -25.25 -31.68
C SER A 61 2.06 -26.21 -30.69
N VAL A 62 1.90 -27.50 -30.97
CA VAL A 62 2.54 -28.61 -30.29
C VAL A 62 3.93 -28.78 -30.87
N GLU A 63 4.99 -28.54 -30.09
CA GLU A 63 6.35 -28.96 -30.43
C GLU A 63 7.04 -29.61 -29.22
N ALA A 64 7.74 -30.70 -29.50
CA ALA A 64 8.31 -31.70 -28.59
C ALA A 64 9.58 -31.19 -27.85
N PRO A 65 10.09 -31.91 -26.83
CA PRO A 65 11.06 -31.37 -25.89
C PRO A 65 12.48 -31.43 -26.47
N VAL A 66 13.11 -30.27 -26.65
CA VAL A 66 14.55 -30.17 -26.90
C VAL A 66 15.24 -29.93 -25.56
N VAL A 67 16.00 -30.94 -25.15
CA VAL A 67 16.94 -30.90 -24.03
C VAL A 67 17.99 -29.82 -24.33
N VAL A 68 18.01 -28.75 -23.53
CA VAL A 68 19.13 -27.81 -23.48
C VAL A 68 19.84 -28.02 -22.16
N GLU A 69 21.03 -28.59 -22.34
CA GLU A 69 22.19 -28.74 -21.48
C GLU A 69 22.35 -27.65 -20.40
N ALA A 70 22.61 -28.10 -19.18
CA ALA A 70 22.92 -27.26 -18.04
C ALA A 70 24.23 -26.49 -18.25
N ALA A 71 24.13 -25.18 -18.43
CA ALA A 71 25.22 -24.24 -18.19
C ALA A 71 25.01 -23.58 -16.81
N PRO A 72 26.03 -23.49 -15.95
CA PRO A 72 25.89 -22.86 -14.64
C PRO A 72 25.71 -21.36 -14.85
N ALA A 73 24.49 -20.86 -14.62
CA ALA A 73 24.21 -19.44 -14.56
C ALA A 73 24.86 -18.84 -13.29
N ALA A 74 26.15 -18.54 -13.39
CA ALA A 74 26.84 -17.67 -12.45
C ALA A 74 26.40 -16.22 -12.72
N ALA A 75 25.31 -15.80 -12.07
CA ALA A 75 25.13 -14.47 -11.50
C ALA A 75 23.78 -14.35 -10.76
N PRO A 76 23.75 -14.47 -9.42
CA PRO A 76 22.71 -13.85 -8.62
C PRO A 76 23.37 -12.88 -7.64
N ALA A 77 23.44 -11.59 -7.97
CA ALA A 77 24.01 -10.64 -7.00
C ALA A 77 23.41 -9.24 -6.96
N ASP A 78 22.50 -8.84 -7.86
CA ASP A 78 22.00 -7.45 -7.85
C ASP A 78 20.46 -7.28 -7.74
N LYS A 79 19.66 -8.37 -7.79
CA LYS A 79 18.19 -8.31 -7.54
C LYS A 79 17.79 -8.79 -6.13
N ALA A 80 18.76 -9.19 -5.32
CA ALA A 80 18.54 -9.70 -3.98
C ALA A 80 17.89 -8.68 -3.02
N PRO A 81 18.32 -7.40 -2.97
CA PRO A 81 17.73 -6.46 -2.01
C PRO A 81 16.28 -6.09 -2.38
N ASP A 82 15.99 -5.84 -3.65
CA ASP A 82 14.64 -5.45 -4.10
C ASP A 82 13.60 -6.57 -3.92
N ALA A 83 13.99 -7.83 -4.14
CA ALA A 83 13.11 -8.97 -3.92
C ALA A 83 12.79 -9.19 -2.43
N LEU A 84 13.76 -8.96 -1.55
CA LEU A 84 13.57 -9.04 -0.10
C LEU A 84 12.68 -7.91 0.41
N LEU A 85 12.87 -6.69 -0.10
CA LEU A 85 12.01 -5.55 0.24
C LEU A 85 10.56 -5.81 -0.18
N LEU A 86 10.33 -6.32 -1.39
CA LEU A 86 8.99 -6.65 -1.86
C LEU A 86 8.34 -7.78 -1.04
N HIS A 87 9.12 -8.75 -0.56
CA HIS A 87 8.61 -9.81 0.33
C HIS A 87 8.19 -9.24 1.69
N LEU A 88 9.05 -8.40 2.30
CA LEU A 88 8.75 -7.72 3.56
C LEU A 88 7.49 -6.85 3.45
N ASP A 89 7.32 -6.14 2.33
CA ASP A 89 6.17 -5.27 2.10
C ASP A 89 4.87 -6.08 1.97
N ASN A 90 4.93 -7.25 1.34
CA ASN A 90 3.80 -8.19 1.28
C ASN A 90 3.47 -8.76 2.65
N GLU A 91 4.46 -9.14 3.45
CA GLU A 91 4.26 -9.62 4.82
C GLU A 91 3.65 -8.54 5.70
N LEU A 92 4.13 -7.30 5.61
CA LEU A 92 3.60 -6.16 6.35
C LEU A 92 2.14 -5.89 5.98
N ARG A 93 1.82 -5.91 4.69
CA ARG A 93 0.43 -5.76 4.21
C ARG A 93 -0.47 -6.91 4.69
N ALA A 94 0.01 -8.14 4.64
CA ALA A 94 -0.74 -9.30 5.14
C ALA A 94 -0.99 -9.21 6.64
N ALA A 95 0.02 -8.83 7.43
CA ALA A 95 -0.11 -8.63 8.87
C ALA A 95 -1.11 -7.51 9.19
N ALA A 96 -1.07 -6.40 8.47
CA ALA A 96 -2.03 -5.32 8.63
C ALA A 96 -3.48 -5.77 8.34
N GLN A 97 -3.68 -6.63 7.34
CA GLN A 97 -4.99 -7.21 7.04
C GLN A 97 -5.49 -8.12 8.16
N LEU A 98 -4.63 -8.94 8.75
CA LEU A 98 -5.00 -9.77 9.90
C LEU A 98 -5.42 -8.92 11.10
N ILE A 99 -4.67 -7.86 11.42
CA ILE A 99 -5.04 -6.93 12.50
C ILE A 99 -6.40 -6.28 12.23
N MET A 100 -6.67 -5.86 10.99
CA MET A 100 -7.97 -5.31 10.64
C MET A 100 -9.09 -6.35 10.77
N GLN A 101 -8.83 -7.61 10.44
CA GLN A 101 -9.82 -8.69 10.59
C GLN A 101 -10.15 -8.93 12.07
N ASP A 102 -9.14 -8.97 12.94
CA ASP A 102 -9.36 -9.13 14.39
C ASP A 102 -10.23 -8.00 14.94
N VAL A 103 -9.94 -6.75 14.55
CA VAL A 103 -10.77 -5.59 14.92
C VAL A 103 -12.19 -5.72 14.36
N ILE A 104 -12.35 -6.16 13.11
CA ILE A 104 -13.68 -6.38 12.53
C ILE A 104 -14.45 -7.44 13.32
N ASP A 105 -13.82 -8.56 13.65
CA ASP A 105 -14.46 -9.68 14.35
C ASP A 105 -14.92 -9.28 15.76
N ASP A 106 -14.14 -8.45 16.46
CA ASP A 106 -14.50 -7.90 17.76
C ASP A 106 -15.68 -6.93 17.70
N PHE A 107 -15.72 -6.06 16.68
CA PHE A 107 -16.71 -4.97 16.61
C PHE A 107 -17.98 -5.30 15.81
N ALA A 108 -17.93 -6.21 14.84
CA ALA A 108 -19.08 -6.61 14.03
C ALA A 108 -20.33 -6.98 14.85
N PRO A 109 -20.27 -7.89 15.85
CA PRO A 109 -21.46 -8.25 16.62
C PRO A 109 -22.02 -7.07 17.43
N HIS A 110 -21.15 -6.16 17.88
CA HIS A 110 -21.55 -4.98 18.65
C HIS A 110 -22.27 -3.96 17.76
N ILE A 111 -21.72 -3.71 16.56
CA ILE A 111 -22.33 -2.84 15.55
C ILE A 111 -23.70 -3.37 15.15
N GLU A 112 -23.83 -4.68 14.89
CA GLU A 112 -25.12 -5.29 14.54
C GLU A 112 -26.17 -5.10 15.64
N THR A 113 -25.78 -5.34 16.90
CA THR A 113 -26.68 -5.20 18.05
C THR A 113 -27.16 -3.77 18.20
N GLU A 114 -26.25 -2.80 18.06
CA GLU A 114 -26.59 -1.38 18.20
C GLU A 114 -27.43 -0.87 17.02
N ILE A 115 -27.18 -1.33 15.79
CA ILE A 115 -28.02 -1.01 14.63
C ILE A 115 -29.44 -1.52 14.84
N LYS A 116 -29.60 -2.79 15.27
CA LYS A 116 -30.93 -3.38 15.58
C LYS A 116 -31.65 -2.55 16.64
N ARG A 117 -30.99 -2.28 17.77
CA ARG A 117 -31.55 -1.47 18.87
C ARG A 117 -32.01 -0.08 18.40
N ARG A 118 -31.22 0.60 17.55
CA ARG A 118 -31.58 1.92 17.02
C ARG A 118 -32.73 1.86 16.02
N MET A 119 -32.78 0.83 15.18
CA MET A 119 -33.87 0.61 14.24
C MET A 119 -35.18 0.36 14.98
N ASP A 120 -35.17 -0.50 15.99
CA ASP A 120 -36.35 -0.82 16.82
C ASP A 120 -36.87 0.44 17.53
N ALA A 121 -35.99 1.18 18.22
CA ALA A 121 -36.37 2.42 18.90
C ALA A 121 -36.84 3.54 17.94
N ARG A 122 -36.39 3.50 16.67
CA ARG A 122 -36.88 4.42 15.64
C ARG A 122 -38.24 3.99 15.13
N MET A 123 -38.45 2.69 14.91
CA MET A 123 -39.72 2.12 14.47
C MET A 123 -40.81 2.39 15.50
N GLU A 124 -40.55 2.13 16.77
CA GLU A 124 -41.48 2.40 17.87
C GLU A 124 -41.91 3.88 17.89
N ARG A 125 -40.94 4.81 17.80
CA ARG A 125 -41.23 6.25 17.72
C ARG A 125 -42.09 6.63 16.54
N LEU A 126 -41.87 6.04 15.35
CA LEU A 126 -42.71 6.29 14.18
C LEU A 126 -44.14 5.78 14.43
N LEU A 127 -44.29 4.57 14.95
CA LEU A 127 -45.60 3.99 15.25
C LEU A 127 -46.39 4.81 16.28
N SER A 128 -45.72 5.31 17.32
CA SER A 128 -46.36 6.20 18.31
C SER A 128 -46.85 7.52 17.70
N GLN A 129 -46.13 8.07 16.72
CA GLN A 129 -46.55 9.27 16.00
C GLN A 129 -47.79 9.03 15.12
N TYR A 130 -47.97 7.83 14.57
CA TYR A 130 -49.16 7.49 13.78
C TYR A 130 -50.39 7.16 14.64
N GLN A 131 -50.20 6.75 15.90
CA GLN A 131 -51.28 6.40 16.83
C GLN A 131 -51.73 7.56 17.73
N SER A 132 -51.02 8.69 17.71
CA SER A 132 -51.44 9.96 18.36
C SER A 132 -52.23 10.83 17.39
#